data_AF-A3U937-F1
#
_entry.id   AF-A3U937-F1
#
_cell.length_a   1.000
_cell.length_b   1.000
_cell.length_c   1.000
_cell.angle_alpha   90.00
_cell.angle_beta   90.00
_cell.angle_gamma   90.00
#
_symmetry.space_group_name_H-M   'P 1'
#
loop_
_entity.id
_entity.type
_entity.pdbx_description
1 polymer ?
#
loop_
_entity_poly.entity_id
_entity_poly.type
_entity_poly.pdbx_seq_one_letter_code
_entity_poly.pdbx_strand_id
1 'polypeptide(L)'
;MKIRKTIIFFLTIVTFSCQTELEKNKHAFQNTLGENKINAINSLVTDFENNLKKNYPKLSIDKAYEQYLTEIISDSTTDFEKFKFQTPNTKSELTKSGLWNEIYLKDNNNGLLINVTGQYMRGLNYVAKSDKFVKKYYEKRQTAGMMSNELVVNGILNSNPDFNNYFHKRIVVLEFTF
;
A
#
# COMPACT_ATOMS: atom_id res chain seq x y z
N MET A 1 30.33 -19.39 61.95
CA MET A 1 29.44 -18.61 61.07
C MET A 1 30.22 -18.09 59.87
N LYS A 2 30.04 -18.67 58.67
CA LYS A 2 30.50 -18.09 57.40
C LYS A 2 29.44 -18.38 56.34
N ILE A 3 28.52 -17.43 56.18
CA ILE A 3 27.53 -17.43 55.10
C ILE A 3 28.28 -17.12 53.80
N ARG A 4 28.30 -18.07 52.86
CA ARG A 4 28.79 -17.85 51.50
C ARG A 4 27.86 -16.84 50.83
N LYS A 5 28.41 -15.67 50.48
CA LYS A 5 27.72 -14.66 49.66
C LYS A 5 27.65 -15.19 48.23
N THR A 6 26.50 -15.68 47.80
CA THR A 6 26.24 -15.96 46.39
C THR A 6 25.99 -14.62 45.68
N ILE A 7 26.90 -14.21 44.80
CA ILE A 7 26.70 -13.06 43.92
C ILE A 7 25.76 -13.53 42.80
N ILE A 8 24.53 -13.03 42.79
CA ILE A 8 23.60 -13.21 41.67
C ILE A 8 23.95 -12.15 40.63
N PHE A 9 24.50 -12.57 39.50
CA PHE A 9 24.73 -11.72 38.35
C PHE A 9 23.37 -11.51 37.64
N PHE A 10 22.75 -10.35 37.85
CA PHE A 10 21.58 -9.94 37.07
C PHE A 10 22.04 -9.74 35.62
N LEU A 11 21.77 -10.72 34.76
CA LEU A 11 21.93 -10.57 33.32
C LEU A 11 20.82 -9.63 32.84
N THR A 12 21.08 -8.33 32.86
CA THR A 12 20.25 -7.34 32.19
C THR A 12 20.34 -7.59 30.70
N ILE A 13 19.40 -8.37 30.17
CA ILE A 13 19.15 -8.44 28.73
C ILE A 13 18.61 -7.07 28.34
N VAL A 14 19.52 -6.17 27.96
CA VAL A 14 19.17 -4.93 27.28
C VAL A 14 18.69 -5.33 25.90
N THR A 15 17.38 -5.55 25.74
CA THR A 15 16.77 -5.61 24.41
C THR A 15 16.87 -4.21 23.81
N PHE A 16 18.00 -3.93 23.16
CA PHE A 16 18.08 -2.88 22.16
C PHE A 16 17.01 -3.20 21.12
N SER A 17 15.84 -2.56 21.26
CA SER A 17 14.78 -2.59 20.25
C SER A 17 15.31 -1.87 19.02
N CYS A 18 16.07 -2.59 18.19
CA CYS A 18 16.40 -2.13 16.87
C CYS A 18 15.10 -2.21 16.07
N GLN A 19 14.37 -1.09 16.02
CA GLN A 19 13.19 -1.01 15.16
C GLN A 19 13.62 -1.30 13.73
N THR A 20 12.99 -2.30 13.10
CA THR A 20 13.28 -2.64 11.71
C THR A 20 12.99 -1.44 10.80
N GLU A 21 13.69 -1.36 9.68
CA GLU A 21 13.49 -0.29 8.70
C GLU A 21 12.03 -0.22 8.22
N LEU A 22 11.38 -1.37 8.03
CA LEU A 22 9.97 -1.47 7.68
C LEU A 22 9.06 -0.77 8.69
N GLU A 23 9.30 -0.97 9.98
CA GLU A 23 8.47 -0.38 11.04
C GLU A 23 8.74 1.12 11.22
N LYS A 24 10.00 1.58 11.05
CA LYS A 24 10.30 3.02 10.99
C LYS A 24 9.56 3.69 9.82
N ASN A 25 9.58 3.05 8.66
CA ASN A 25 8.88 3.51 7.46
C ASN A 25 7.37 3.55 7.67
N LYS A 26 6.78 2.52 8.27
CA LYS A 26 5.35 2.50 8.63
C LYS A 26 4.99 3.66 9.54
N HIS A 27 5.76 3.89 10.59
CA HIS A 27 5.51 5.00 11.51
C HIS A 27 5.60 6.37 10.81
N ALA A 28 6.64 6.61 10.01
CA ALA A 28 6.77 7.85 9.24
C ALA A 28 5.62 8.06 8.24
N PHE A 29 5.24 7.01 7.52
CA PHE A 29 4.12 7.04 6.58
C PHE A 29 2.80 7.35 7.28
N GLN A 30 2.49 6.63 8.36
CA GLN A 30 1.26 6.81 9.13
C GLN A 30 1.17 8.22 9.74
N ASN A 31 2.26 8.73 10.30
CA ASN A 31 2.29 10.09 10.85
C ASN A 31 2.12 11.16 9.76
N THR A 32 2.64 10.91 8.55
CA THR A 32 2.48 11.84 7.42
C THR A 32 1.05 11.89 6.92
N LEU A 33 0.34 10.76 6.87
CA LEU A 33 -1.04 10.71 6.34
C LEU A 33 -2.10 11.09 7.40
N GLY A 34 -1.85 10.73 8.65
CA GLY A 34 -2.81 10.81 9.74
C GLY A 34 -3.76 9.61 9.78
N GLU A 35 -4.28 9.34 10.99
CA GLU A 35 -5.06 8.14 11.32
C GLU A 35 -6.27 7.92 10.41
N ASN A 36 -7.09 8.96 10.18
CA ASN A 36 -8.30 8.85 9.35
C ASN A 36 -8.01 8.33 7.94
N LYS A 37 -6.91 8.79 7.32
CA LYS A 37 -6.52 8.37 5.98
C LYS A 37 -5.94 6.96 5.97
N ILE A 38 -5.17 6.61 7.01
CA ILE A 38 -4.65 5.25 7.18
C ILE A 38 -5.80 4.25 7.37
N ASN A 39 -6.83 4.59 8.13
CA ASN A 39 -8.01 3.74 8.31
C ASN A 39 -8.77 3.54 6.99
N ALA A 40 -8.90 4.59 6.17
CA ALA A 40 -9.48 4.45 4.83
C ALA A 40 -8.64 3.54 3.91
N ILE A 41 -7.31 3.63 3.95
CA ILE A 41 -6.44 2.69 3.22
C ILE A 41 -6.64 1.25 3.71
N ASN A 42 -6.72 1.03 5.03
CA ASN A 42 -6.93 -0.30 5.61
C ASN A 42 -8.27 -0.90 5.16
N SER A 43 -9.33 -0.09 5.13
CA SER A 43 -10.64 -0.48 4.62
C SER A 43 -10.59 -0.84 3.14
N LEU A 44 -9.93 -0.03 2.30
CA LEU A 44 -9.73 -0.31 0.88
C LEU A 44 -8.99 -1.62 0.66
N VAL A 45 -7.90 -1.87 1.39
CA VAL A 45 -7.14 -3.13 1.30
C VAL A 45 -8.03 -4.32 1.69
N THR A 46 -8.79 -4.18 2.77
CA THR A 46 -9.68 -5.27 3.24
C THR A 46 -10.75 -5.59 2.21
N ASP A 47 -11.39 -4.56 1.64
CA ASP A 47 -12.42 -4.72 0.63
C ASP A 47 -11.86 -5.33 -0.67
N PHE A 48 -10.69 -4.86 -1.11
CA PHE A 48 -9.98 -5.40 -2.26
C PHE A 48 -9.61 -6.88 -2.06
N GLU A 49 -9.00 -7.24 -0.92
CA GLU A 49 -8.62 -8.63 -0.64
C GLU A 49 -9.85 -9.54 -0.46
N ASN A 50 -11.00 -9.02 -0.01
CA ASN A 50 -12.25 -9.77 0.01
C ASN A 50 -12.79 -10.03 -1.39
N ASN A 51 -12.72 -9.04 -2.29
CA ASN A 51 -13.01 -9.23 -3.71
C ASN A 51 -12.07 -10.29 -4.32
N LEU A 52 -10.76 -10.24 -4.03
CA LEU A 52 -9.81 -11.24 -4.50
C LEU A 52 -10.17 -12.65 -4.02
N LYS A 53 -10.50 -12.83 -2.73
CA LYS A 53 -10.90 -14.14 -2.18
C LYS A 53 -12.17 -14.68 -2.82
N LYS A 54 -13.12 -13.79 -3.16
CA LYS A 54 -14.35 -14.17 -3.86
C LYS A 54 -14.06 -14.67 -5.29
N ASN A 55 -13.21 -13.96 -6.03
CA ASN A 55 -12.96 -14.23 -7.45
C ASN A 55 -11.86 -15.29 -7.67
N TYR A 56 -10.94 -15.44 -6.74
CA TYR A 56 -9.79 -16.36 -6.81
C TYR A 56 -9.67 -17.24 -5.56
N PRO A 57 -10.72 -17.98 -5.14
CA PRO A 57 -10.78 -18.66 -3.83
C PRO A 57 -9.74 -19.77 -3.65
N LYS A 58 -9.12 -20.24 -4.74
CA LYS A 58 -8.10 -21.31 -4.72
C LYS A 58 -6.67 -20.79 -4.70
N LEU A 59 -6.47 -19.48 -4.87
CA LEU A 59 -5.14 -18.86 -4.91
C LEU A 59 -4.74 -18.34 -3.53
N SER A 60 -3.44 -18.33 -3.24
CA SER A 60 -2.91 -17.53 -2.15
C SER A 60 -3.12 -16.05 -2.45
N ILE A 61 -3.09 -15.19 -1.42
CA ILE A 61 -3.36 -13.76 -1.62
C ILE A 61 -2.40 -13.12 -2.62
N ASP A 62 -1.10 -13.47 -2.56
CA ASP A 62 -0.11 -12.95 -3.51
C ASP A 62 -0.43 -13.36 -4.94
N LYS A 63 -0.81 -14.63 -5.15
CA LYS A 63 -1.20 -15.14 -6.48
C LYS A 63 -2.51 -14.53 -6.95
N ALA A 64 -3.42 -14.20 -6.05
CA ALA A 64 -4.65 -13.49 -6.40
C ALA A 64 -4.37 -12.03 -6.83
N TYR A 65 -3.41 -11.34 -6.21
CA TYR A 65 -2.95 -10.02 -6.66
C TYR A 65 -2.31 -10.10 -8.06
N GLU A 66 -1.41 -11.05 -8.29
CA GLU A 66 -0.79 -11.28 -9.61
C GLU A 66 -1.85 -11.57 -10.68
N GLN A 67 -2.82 -12.44 -10.36
CA GLN A 67 -3.91 -12.81 -11.27
C GLN A 67 -4.80 -11.62 -11.59
N TYR A 68 -5.22 -10.85 -10.58
CA TYR A 68 -6.02 -9.64 -10.76
C TYR A 68 -5.33 -8.66 -11.72
N LEU A 69 -4.04 -8.39 -11.46
CA LEU A 69 -3.24 -7.46 -12.26
C LEU A 69 -3.08 -7.95 -13.70
N THR A 70 -2.81 -9.23 -13.89
CA THR A 70 -2.66 -9.81 -15.24
C THR A 70 -3.98 -9.75 -16.01
N GLU A 71 -5.10 -10.04 -15.36
CA GLU A 71 -6.40 -10.07 -16.02
C GLU A 71 -6.93 -8.67 -16.32
N ILE A 72 -6.74 -7.67 -15.45
CA ILE A 72 -7.32 -6.33 -15.66
C ILE A 72 -6.77 -5.61 -16.90
N ILE A 73 -5.58 -6.00 -17.37
CA ILE A 73 -4.97 -5.46 -18.59
C ILE A 73 -5.02 -6.42 -19.78
N SER A 74 -5.63 -7.60 -19.62
CA SER A 74 -5.73 -8.58 -20.71
C SER A 74 -6.83 -8.21 -21.70
N ASP A 75 -6.53 -8.23 -23.00
CA ASP A 75 -7.51 -8.07 -24.07
C ASP A 75 -8.59 -9.16 -24.05
N SER A 76 -8.32 -10.30 -23.42
CA SER A 76 -9.27 -11.42 -23.29
C SER A 76 -10.29 -11.23 -22.17
N THR A 77 -10.22 -10.14 -21.42
CA THR A 77 -11.08 -9.93 -20.24
C THR A 77 -12.47 -9.47 -20.64
N THR A 78 -13.46 -10.26 -20.21
CA THR A 78 -14.88 -10.03 -20.55
C THR A 78 -15.74 -9.71 -19.32
N ASP A 79 -15.40 -10.29 -18.16
CA ASP A 79 -16.07 -10.00 -16.89
C ASP A 79 -15.33 -8.87 -16.16
N PHE A 80 -15.81 -7.64 -16.34
CA PHE A 80 -15.28 -6.47 -15.64
C PHE A 80 -15.88 -6.28 -14.23
N GLU A 81 -16.99 -6.94 -13.91
CA GLU A 81 -17.62 -6.83 -12.58
C GLU A 81 -16.72 -7.43 -11.51
N LYS A 82 -15.93 -8.44 -11.84
CA LYS A 82 -14.98 -9.04 -10.90
C LYS A 82 -13.94 -8.06 -10.37
N PHE A 83 -13.56 -7.02 -11.13
CA PHE A 83 -12.56 -6.05 -10.67
C PHE A 83 -13.13 -4.96 -9.77
N LYS A 84 -14.46 -4.87 -9.64
CA LYS A 84 -15.10 -3.85 -8.83
C LYS A 84 -14.96 -4.17 -7.34
N PHE A 85 -14.26 -3.28 -6.65
CA PHE A 85 -14.24 -3.15 -5.19
C PHE A 85 -14.71 -1.74 -4.83
N GLN A 86 -14.57 -1.32 -3.58
CA GLN A 86 -15.16 -0.12 -3.01
C GLN A 86 -16.67 -0.26 -2.81
N THR A 87 -17.05 -1.15 -1.89
CA THR A 87 -18.42 -1.18 -1.36
C THR A 87 -18.88 0.22 -0.92
N PRO A 88 -20.19 0.49 -0.84
CA PRO A 88 -20.69 1.81 -0.42
C PRO A 88 -20.05 2.33 0.87
N ASN A 89 -19.75 1.44 1.82
CA ASN A 89 -19.06 1.79 3.06
C ASN A 89 -17.61 2.22 2.80
N THR A 90 -16.83 1.42 2.08
CA THR A 90 -15.43 1.74 1.73
C THR A 90 -15.32 3.02 0.92
N LYS A 91 -16.23 3.25 -0.04
CA LYS A 91 -16.31 4.50 -0.82
C LYS A 91 -16.62 5.72 0.07
N SER A 92 -17.52 5.54 1.03
CA SER A 92 -17.86 6.57 2.03
C SER A 92 -16.66 6.93 2.90
N GLU A 93 -15.89 5.94 3.36
CA GLU A 93 -14.68 6.13 4.18
C GLU A 93 -13.54 6.79 3.40
N LEU A 94 -13.30 6.37 2.15
CA LEU A 94 -12.34 7.01 1.25
C LEU A 94 -12.66 8.51 1.07
N THR A 95 -13.93 8.85 0.87
CA THR A 95 -14.37 10.23 0.70
C THR A 95 -14.24 11.04 2.00
N LYS A 96 -14.78 10.52 3.10
CA LYS A 96 -14.81 11.23 4.40
C LYS A 96 -13.43 11.44 5.02
N SER A 97 -12.49 10.53 4.77
CA SER A 97 -11.12 10.65 5.27
C SER A 97 -10.33 11.77 4.57
N GLY A 98 -10.79 12.25 3.42
CA GLY A 98 -10.05 13.17 2.56
C GLY A 98 -8.88 12.52 1.82
N LEU A 99 -8.69 11.20 1.94
CA LEU A 99 -7.60 10.47 1.28
C LEU A 99 -7.65 10.62 -0.25
N TRP A 100 -8.84 10.62 -0.85
CA TRP A 100 -8.96 10.76 -2.31
C TRP A 100 -8.31 12.06 -2.81
N ASN A 101 -8.48 13.18 -2.09
CA ASN A 101 -7.88 14.47 -2.43
C ASN A 101 -6.35 14.52 -2.20
N GLU A 102 -5.80 13.59 -1.39
CA GLU A 102 -4.35 13.45 -1.21
C GLU A 102 -3.69 12.67 -2.34
N ILE A 103 -4.46 11.84 -3.05
CA ILE A 103 -3.96 11.00 -4.14
C ILE A 103 -4.22 11.69 -5.48
N TYR A 104 -5.37 12.34 -5.62
CA TYR A 104 -5.83 12.89 -6.89
C TYR A 104 -6.15 14.38 -6.83
N LEU A 105 -5.95 15.05 -7.96
CA LEU A 105 -6.40 16.40 -8.24
C LEU A 105 -7.38 16.33 -9.42
N LYS A 106 -8.42 17.16 -9.37
CA LYS A 106 -9.28 17.39 -10.54
C LYS A 106 -8.61 18.46 -11.41
N ASP A 107 -8.51 18.21 -12.71
CA ASP A 107 -8.11 19.23 -13.67
C ASP A 107 -9.32 20.08 -14.12
N ASN A 108 -9.04 21.14 -14.88
CA ASN A 108 -10.06 22.10 -15.34
C ASN A 108 -11.08 21.50 -16.33
N ASN A 109 -10.81 20.33 -16.90
CA ASN A 109 -11.62 19.63 -17.90
C ASN A 109 -12.28 18.36 -17.34
N ASN A 110 -12.40 18.24 -16.02
CA ASN A 110 -12.86 17.03 -15.31
C ASN A 110 -11.96 15.80 -15.51
N GLY A 111 -10.74 15.98 -16.01
CA GLY A 111 -9.70 14.96 -15.98
C GLY A 111 -9.13 14.79 -14.58
N LEU A 112 -8.43 13.67 -14.39
CA LEU A 112 -7.82 13.30 -13.13
C LEU A 112 -6.31 13.40 -13.24
N LEU A 113 -5.66 14.00 -12.24
CA LEU A 113 -4.22 14.07 -12.12
C LEU A 113 -3.79 13.43 -10.80
N ILE A 114 -2.57 12.88 -10.76
CA ILE A 114 -1.97 12.44 -9.51
C ILE A 114 -1.49 13.67 -8.72
N ASN A 115 -1.84 13.73 -7.44
CA ASN A 115 -1.33 14.72 -6.50
C ASN A 115 0.09 14.35 -6.05
N VAL A 116 1.07 14.67 -6.90
CA VAL A 116 2.50 14.37 -6.66
C VAL A 116 3.08 15.08 -5.42
N THR A 117 2.42 16.14 -4.94
CA THR A 117 2.80 16.88 -3.72
C THR A 117 2.01 16.49 -2.48
N GLY A 118 1.00 15.63 -2.62
CA GLY A 118 0.08 15.22 -1.55
C GLY A 118 0.77 14.42 -0.44
N GLN A 119 0.09 14.30 0.70
CA GLN A 119 0.61 13.58 1.87
C GLN A 119 0.93 12.12 1.55
N TYR A 120 0.17 11.50 0.64
CA TYR A 120 0.43 10.14 0.17
C TYR A 120 1.82 10.01 -0.47
N MET A 121 2.12 10.84 -1.47
CA MET A 121 3.41 10.83 -2.17
C MET A 121 4.57 11.25 -1.27
N ARG A 122 4.34 12.20 -0.35
CA ARG A 122 5.32 12.56 0.69
C ARG A 122 5.62 11.38 1.62
N GLY A 123 4.59 10.64 2.03
CA GLY A 123 4.73 9.42 2.82
C GLY A 123 5.57 8.37 2.09
N LEU A 124 5.27 8.11 0.81
CA LEU A 124 6.03 7.16 0.00
C LEU A 124 7.50 7.55 -0.19
N ASN A 125 7.82 8.85 -0.25
CA ASN A 125 9.20 9.31 -0.34
C ASN A 125 10.07 8.85 0.86
N TYR A 126 9.50 8.74 2.07
CA TYR A 126 10.23 8.17 3.21
C TYR A 126 10.56 6.70 2.98
N VAL A 127 9.58 5.93 2.50
CA VAL A 127 9.69 4.49 2.26
C VAL A 127 10.63 4.18 1.09
N ALA A 128 10.62 5.02 0.05
CA ALA A 128 11.44 4.90 -1.15
C ALA A 128 12.95 4.93 -0.87
N LYS A 129 13.38 5.38 0.31
CA LYS A 129 14.80 5.38 0.70
C LYS A 129 15.35 3.98 0.93
N SER A 130 14.51 3.04 1.36
CA SER A 130 14.92 1.68 1.72
C SER A 130 14.16 0.58 0.97
N ASP A 131 13.01 0.89 0.36
CA ASP A 131 12.24 -0.06 -0.43
C ASP A 131 12.36 0.21 -1.95
N LYS A 132 12.92 -0.75 -2.69
CA LYS A 132 13.18 -0.62 -4.14
C LYS A 132 11.91 -0.57 -4.98
N PHE A 133 10.86 -1.31 -4.59
CA PHE A 133 9.60 -1.31 -5.31
C PHE A 133 8.91 0.04 -5.15
N VAL A 134 8.82 0.52 -3.90
CA VAL A 134 8.21 1.82 -3.59
C VAL A 134 8.99 2.96 -4.24
N LYS A 135 10.33 2.87 -4.28
CA LYS A 135 11.18 3.84 -4.98
C LYS A 135 10.84 3.95 -6.46
N LYS A 136 10.79 2.82 -7.17
CA LYS A 136 10.46 2.80 -8.61
C LYS A 136 9.07 3.39 -8.86
N TYR A 137 8.09 3.00 -8.06
CA TYR A 137 6.73 3.52 -8.16
C TYR A 137 6.70 5.04 -7.96
N TYR A 138 7.32 5.52 -6.87
CA TYR A 138 7.40 6.94 -6.53
C TYR A 138 8.04 7.75 -7.67
N GLU A 139 9.20 7.33 -8.18
CA GLU A 139 9.92 8.04 -9.25
C GLU A 139 9.11 8.10 -10.56
N LYS A 140 8.41 7.02 -10.91
CA LYS A 140 7.53 7.00 -12.10
C LYS A 140 6.35 7.95 -11.94
N ARG A 141 5.71 7.99 -10.76
CA ARG A 141 4.62 8.93 -10.47
C ARG A 141 5.07 10.39 -10.46
N GLN A 142 6.24 10.69 -9.88
CA GLN A 142 6.82 12.03 -9.92
C GLN A 142 7.09 12.51 -11.35
N THR A 143 7.52 11.60 -12.24
CA THR A 143 7.94 11.96 -13.59
C THR A 143 6.79 12.00 -14.59
N ALA A 144 5.93 10.98 -14.57
CA ALA A 144 4.90 10.77 -15.58
C ALA A 144 3.49 11.19 -15.10
N GLY A 145 3.28 11.35 -13.79
CA GLY A 145 1.96 11.61 -13.24
C GLY A 145 1.00 10.44 -13.47
N MET A 146 -0.13 10.71 -14.11
CA MET A 146 -1.12 9.68 -14.47
C MET A 146 -0.64 8.88 -15.69
N MET A 147 -0.85 7.56 -15.66
CA MET A 147 -0.39 6.62 -16.68
C MET A 147 -1.53 5.65 -17.00
N SER A 148 -1.49 5.00 -18.17
CA SER A 148 -2.46 3.97 -18.50
C SER A 148 -2.35 2.77 -17.54
N ASN A 149 -3.47 2.07 -17.32
CA ASN A 149 -3.49 0.87 -16.47
C ASN A 149 -2.44 -0.15 -16.93
N GLU A 150 -2.30 -0.36 -18.24
CA GLU A 150 -1.29 -1.26 -18.81
C GLU A 150 0.14 -0.90 -18.36
N LEU A 151 0.53 0.37 -18.46
CA LEU A 151 1.88 0.81 -18.07
C LEU A 151 2.11 0.65 -16.56
N VAL A 152 1.09 0.97 -15.75
CA VAL A 152 1.15 0.85 -14.28
C VAL A 152 1.29 -0.61 -13.88
N VAL A 153 0.42 -1.48 -14.39
CA VAL A 153 0.40 -2.91 -14.08
C VAL A 153 1.69 -3.58 -14.53
N ASN A 154 2.12 -3.37 -15.78
CA ASN A 154 3.37 -3.93 -16.27
C ASN A 154 4.56 -3.43 -15.42
N GLY A 155 4.56 -2.16 -15.02
CA GLY A 155 5.58 -1.61 -14.12
C GLY A 155 5.59 -2.27 -12.74
N ILE A 156 4.42 -2.54 -12.16
CA ILE A 156 4.26 -3.23 -10.89
C ILE A 156 4.79 -4.66 -11.01
N LEU A 157 4.26 -5.46 -11.94
CA LEU A 157 4.62 -6.87 -12.10
C LEU A 157 6.13 -7.05 -12.38
N ASN A 158 6.70 -6.22 -13.26
CA ASN A 158 8.14 -6.25 -13.56
C ASN A 158 9.04 -5.78 -12.41
N SER A 159 8.47 -5.19 -11.36
CA SER A 159 9.21 -4.78 -10.16
C SER A 159 9.23 -5.85 -9.06
N ASN A 160 8.67 -7.04 -9.33
CA ASN A 160 8.63 -8.20 -8.42
C ASN A 160 8.13 -7.83 -6.99
N PRO A 161 6.89 -7.35 -6.86
CA PRO A 161 6.32 -6.96 -5.58
C PRO A 161 6.13 -8.18 -4.67
N ASP A 162 6.43 -8.01 -3.39
CA ASP A 162 5.91 -8.84 -2.31
C ASP A 162 4.51 -8.35 -1.90
N PHE A 163 3.43 -9.06 -2.24
CA PHE A 163 2.06 -8.65 -1.90
C PHE A 163 1.68 -8.92 -0.42
N ASN A 164 2.54 -9.57 0.37
CA ASN A 164 2.41 -9.58 1.82
C ASN A 164 2.95 -8.29 2.46
N ASN A 165 3.85 -7.58 1.77
CA ASN A 165 4.44 -6.32 2.25
C ASN A 165 3.35 -5.23 2.43
N TYR A 166 3.47 -4.49 3.54
CA TYR A 166 2.53 -3.43 3.92
C TYR A 166 2.35 -2.37 2.83
N PHE A 167 3.42 -1.93 2.18
CA PHE A 167 3.37 -0.84 1.20
C PHE A 167 3.02 -1.31 -0.20
N HIS A 168 3.54 -2.46 -0.63
CA HIS A 168 3.34 -2.95 -1.99
C HIS A 168 1.86 -3.17 -2.29
N LYS A 169 1.15 -3.89 -1.41
CA LYS A 169 -0.29 -4.13 -1.57
C LYS A 169 -1.10 -2.84 -1.58
N ARG A 170 -0.73 -1.86 -0.74
CA ARG A 170 -1.41 -0.57 -0.63
C ARG A 170 -1.24 0.27 -1.88
N ILE A 171 -0.06 0.25 -2.49
CA ILE A 171 0.17 0.88 -3.80
C ILE A 171 -0.80 0.29 -4.82
N VAL A 172 -0.84 -1.04 -4.95
CA VAL A 172 -1.74 -1.69 -5.93
C VAL A 172 -3.20 -1.36 -5.68
N VAL A 173 -3.67 -1.43 -4.44
CA VAL A 173 -5.08 -1.15 -4.12
C VAL A 173 -5.45 0.29 -4.48
N LEU A 174 -4.58 1.26 -4.15
CA LEU A 174 -4.85 2.68 -4.40
C LEU A 174 -4.88 3.03 -5.89
N GLU A 175 -4.15 2.29 -6.73
CA GLU A 175 -4.14 2.49 -8.18
C GLU A 175 -5.50 2.31 -8.84
N PHE A 176 -6.40 1.54 -8.24
CA PHE A 176 -7.70 1.23 -8.83
C PHE A 176 -8.85 1.90 -8.08
N THR A 177 -8.61 3.07 -7.48
CA THR A 177 -9.59 3.81 -6.66
C THR A 177 -10.20 5.05 -7.32
N PHE A 178 -9.85 5.32 -8.57
CA PHE A 178 -10.28 6.49 -9.32
C PHE A 178 -11.69 6.38 -9.92
#